data_AF-A0A1V6F564-F1
#
_entry.id   AF-A0A1V6F564-F1
#
_cell.length_a   1.000
_cell.length_b   1.000
_cell.length_c   1.000
_cell.angle_alpha   90.00
_cell.angle_beta   90.00
_cell.angle_gamma   90.00
#
_symmetry.space_group_name_H-M   'P 1'
#
loop_
_entity.id
_entity.type
_entity.pdbx_description
1 polymer ?
#
loop_
_entity_poly.entity_id
_entity_poly.type
_entity_poly.pdbx_seq_one_letter_code
_entity_poly.pdbx_strand_id
1 'polypeptide(L)'
;MPVIWATQVLETLAKTGLPSRAEITDAAMGERAECVMLNKGPHITEAMRTLHDILRRMQAHQSKKRPLLRALRAWDPSEGEPPTAG
;
A
#
# COMPACT_ATOMS: atom_id res chain seq x y z
N MET A 1 -15.20 -1.49 -3.77
CA MET A 1 -14.38 -1.98 -4.90
C MET A 1 -13.09 -2.52 -4.30
N PRO A 2 -12.68 -3.78 -4.56
CA PRO A 2 -11.44 -4.31 -4.00
C PRO A 2 -10.21 -3.65 -4.63
N VAL A 3 -9.18 -3.39 -3.83
CA VAL A 3 -7.86 -2.88 -4.19
C VAL A 3 -6.90 -4.05 -4.34
N ILE A 4 -6.28 -4.15 -5.51
CA ILE A 4 -5.28 -5.18 -5.83
C ILE A 4 -3.92 -4.49 -5.96
N TRP A 5 -2.98 -4.85 -5.10
CA TRP A 5 -1.58 -4.45 -5.26
C TRP A 5 -0.92 -5.38 -6.27
N ALA A 6 -0.33 -4.83 -7.31
CA ALA A 6 0.10 -5.61 -8.45
C ALA A 6 1.35 -5.03 -9.10
N THR A 7 1.97 -5.88 -9.94
CA THR A 7 3.18 -5.61 -10.74
C THR A 7 4.46 -5.48 -9.92
N GLN A 8 5.51 -6.15 -10.39
CA GLN A 8 6.88 -6.14 -9.83
C GLN A 8 7.05 -6.49 -8.33
N VAL A 9 5.98 -6.90 -7.67
CA VAL A 9 6.02 -7.37 -6.28
C VAL A 9 6.93 -8.59 -6.19
N LEU A 10 8.03 -8.46 -5.45
CA LEU A 10 9.04 -9.52 -5.27
C LEU A 10 9.48 -10.15 -6.61
N GLU A 11 9.55 -9.37 -7.69
CA GLU A 11 9.81 -9.88 -9.04
C GLU A 11 11.19 -10.52 -9.18
N THR A 12 12.20 -9.91 -8.57
CA THR A 12 13.57 -10.45 -8.55
C THR A 12 13.58 -11.76 -7.79
N LEU A 13 12.94 -11.82 -6.62
CA LEU A 13 12.82 -13.07 -5.86
C LEU A 13 12.14 -14.16 -6.70
N ALA A 14 11.00 -13.88 -7.32
CA ALA A 14 10.31 -14.86 -8.15
C ALA A 14 11.19 -15.39 -9.31
N LYS A 15 12.05 -14.54 -9.88
CA LYS A 15 12.93 -14.86 -11.02
C LYS A 15 14.26 -15.51 -10.62
N THR A 16 14.90 -15.07 -9.54
CA THR A 16 16.31 -15.36 -9.21
C THR A 16 16.50 -16.03 -7.84
N GLY A 17 15.46 -16.08 -7.01
CA GLY A 17 15.55 -16.61 -5.64
C GLY A 17 16.09 -15.61 -4.61
N LEU A 18 16.43 -14.37 -5.00
CA LEU A 18 16.97 -13.37 -4.09
C LEU A 18 16.21 -12.04 -4.21
N PRO A 19 15.54 -11.56 -3.14
CA PRO A 19 14.89 -10.26 -3.14
C PRO A 19 15.90 -9.14 -2.86
N SER A 20 15.64 -7.96 -3.42
CA SER A 20 16.26 -6.72 -2.98
C SER A 20 15.60 -6.17 -1.71
N ARG A 21 16.31 -5.33 -0.96
CA ARG A 21 15.74 -4.61 0.20
C ARG A 21 14.57 -3.69 -0.21
N ALA A 22 14.64 -3.12 -1.41
CA ALA A 22 13.59 -2.27 -1.95
C ALA A 22 12.30 -3.07 -2.15
N GLU A 23 12.38 -4.27 -2.74
CA GLU A 23 11.22 -5.13 -2.95
C GLU A 23 10.59 -5.61 -1.64
N ILE A 24 11.39 -5.88 -0.60
CA ILE A 24 10.85 -6.21 0.73
C ILE A 24 10.04 -5.05 1.30
N THR A 25 10.55 -3.82 1.14
CA THR A 25 9.89 -2.61 1.65
C THR A 25 8.62 -2.30 0.85
N ASP A 26 8.66 -2.48 -0.47
CA ASP A 26 7.50 -2.31 -1.35
C ASP A 26 6.40 -3.34 -1.04
N ALA A 27 6.76 -4.62 -0.91
CA ALA A 27 5.80 -5.68 -0.58
C ALA A 27 5.11 -5.46 0.78
N ALA A 28 5.78 -4.82 1.74
CA ALA A 28 5.19 -4.45 3.03
C ALA A 28 4.03 -3.46 2.88
N MET A 29 4.05 -2.59 1.86
CA MET A 29 2.96 -1.65 1.58
C MET A 29 1.69 -2.36 1.07
N GLY A 30 1.83 -3.59 0.56
CA GLY A 30 0.73 -4.44 0.12
C GLY A 30 -0.24 -4.85 1.23
N GLU A 31 0.11 -4.64 2.51
CA GLU A 31 -0.77 -4.89 3.66
C GLU A 31 -2.11 -4.13 3.64
N ARG A 32 -2.18 -3.06 2.85
CA ARG A 32 -3.36 -2.19 2.73
C ARG A 32 -4.30 -2.62 1.60
N ALA A 33 -3.89 -3.60 0.79
CA ALA A 33 -4.68 -4.13 -0.30
C ALA A 33 -5.42 -5.40 0.15
N GLU A 34 -6.57 -5.70 -0.45
CA GLU A 34 -7.26 -6.97 -0.19
C GLU A 34 -6.58 -8.14 -0.90
N CYS A 35 -5.85 -7.88 -1.99
CA CYS A 35 -5.10 -8.88 -2.72
C CYS A 35 -3.76 -8.32 -3.22
N VAL A 36 -2.74 -9.19 -3.27
CA VAL A 36 -1.43 -8.89 -3.83
C VAL A 36 -1.11 -9.91 -4.94
N MET A 37 -0.73 -9.42 -6.11
CA MET A 37 -0.40 -10.24 -7.28
C MET A 37 1.11 -10.46 -7.40
N LEU A 38 1.53 -11.70 -7.66
CA LEU A 38 2.91 -12.06 -7.97
C LEU A 38 3.03 -12.52 -9.42
N ASN A 39 4.08 -12.08 -10.12
CA ASN A 39 4.43 -12.62 -11.42
C ASN A 39 5.06 -14.02 -11.26
N LYS A 40 4.71 -14.97 -12.15
CA LYS A 40 5.28 -16.32 -12.13
C LYS A 40 6.79 -16.27 -12.37
N GLY A 41 7.52 -17.13 -11.64
CA GLY A 41 8.93 -17.41 -11.89
C GLY A 41 9.36 -18.74 -11.25
N PRO A 42 10.62 -19.18 -11.45
CA PRO A 42 11.12 -20.46 -10.93
C PRO A 42 11.00 -20.58 -9.40
N HIS A 43 11.02 -19.46 -8.68
CA HIS A 43 11.01 -19.39 -7.22
C HIS A 43 9.66 -18.91 -6.66
N ILE A 44 8.55 -19.11 -7.39
CA ILE A 44 7.23 -18.56 -7.01
C ILE A 44 6.75 -19.02 -5.62
N THR A 45 7.08 -20.25 -5.22
CA THR A 45 6.71 -20.77 -3.90
C THR A 45 7.43 -20.04 -2.77
N GLU A 46 8.69 -19.68 -2.97
CA GLU A 46 9.48 -18.87 -2.04
C GLU A 46 8.97 -17.43 -1.99
N ALA A 47 8.63 -16.84 -3.15
CA ALA A 47 8.02 -15.52 -3.23
C ALA A 47 6.67 -15.46 -2.47
N MET A 48 5.80 -16.48 -2.63
CA MET A 48 4.54 -16.56 -1.88
C MET A 48 4.74 -16.66 -0.36
N ARG A 49 5.66 -17.51 0.09
CA ARG A 49 5.99 -17.65 1.53
C ARG A 49 6.54 -16.35 2.10
N THR A 50 7.46 -15.72 1.37
CA THR A 50 8.07 -14.44 1.76
C THR A 50 7.03 -13.34 1.88
N LEU A 51 6.15 -13.21 0.88
CA LEU A 51 5.04 -12.26 0.92
C LEU A 51 4.10 -12.52 2.10
N HIS A 52 3.73 -13.77 2.34
CA HIS A 52 2.89 -14.16 3.48
C HIS A 52 3.52 -13.75 4.81
N ASP A 53 4.82 -13.99 4.99
CA ASP A 53 5.54 -13.64 6.21
C ASP A 53 5.65 -12.12 6.41
N ILE A 54 5.90 -11.36 5.34
CA ILE A 54 5.92 -9.90 5.36
C ILE A 54 4.55 -9.38 5.82
N LEU A 55 3.47 -9.78 5.15
CA LEU A 55 2.11 -9.29 5.44
C LEU A 55 1.67 -9.66 6.85
N ARG A 56 1.97 -10.88 7.34
CA ARG A 56 1.66 -11.28 8.73
C ARG A 56 2.39 -10.44 9.76
N ARG A 57 3.67 -10.14 9.53
CA ARG A 57 4.45 -9.27 10.43
C ARG A 57 3.93 -7.84 10.39
N MET A 58 3.55 -7.33 9.23
CA MET A 58 3.05 -5.97 9.07
C MET A 58 1.65 -5.76 9.65
N GLN A 59 0.75 -6.75 9.54
CA GLN A 59 -0.56 -6.74 10.20
C GLN A 59 -0.47 -6.49 11.72
N ALA A 60 0.54 -7.06 12.40
CA ALA A 60 0.76 -6.83 13.81
C ALA A 60 1.10 -5.35 14.14
N HIS A 61 1.72 -4.62 13.20
CA HIS A 61 2.10 -3.21 13.37
C HIS A 61 0.95 -2.24 13.07
N GLN A 62 -0.02 -2.60 12.22
CA GLN A 62 -1.17 -1.75 11.89
C GLN A 62 -2.14 -1.55 13.06
N SER A 63 -2.28 -2.54 13.94
CA SER A 63 -3.10 -2.42 15.17
C SER A 63 -2.71 -1.21 16.05
N LYS A 64 -1.47 -0.74 15.96
CA LYS A 64 -0.94 0.39 16.74
C LYS A 64 -0.99 1.74 16.02
N LYS A 65 -1.25 1.78 14.71
CA LYS A 65 -1.35 3.03 13.94
C LYS A 65 -2.82 3.30 13.60
N ARG A 66 -3.50 4.09 14.43
CA ARG A 66 -4.75 4.77 14.04
C ARG A 66 -4.39 6.14 13.46
N PRO A 67 -4.22 6.30 12.13
CA PRO A 67 -4.03 7.63 11.57
C PRO A 67 -5.37 8.36 11.63
N LEU A 68 -5.57 9.18 12.66
CA LEU A 68 -6.63 10.16 12.66
C LEU A 68 -6.27 11.20 11.59
N LEU A 69 -6.96 11.15 10.45
CA LEU A 69 -6.86 12.20 9.44
C LEU A 69 -7.50 13.47 10.03
N ARG A 70 -6.79 14.59 9.95
CA ARG A 70 -7.33 15.90 10.35
C ARG A 70 -8.53 16.22 9.45
N ALA A 71 -9.58 16.81 10.02
CA ALA A 71 -10.70 17.33 9.25
C ALA A 71 -10.19 18.25 8.12
N LEU A 72 -10.59 17.92 6.88
CA LEU A 72 -10.24 18.68 5.68
C LEU A 72 -11.14 19.92 5.60
N ARG A 73 -10.55 21.12 5.55
CA ARG A 73 -11.25 22.40 5.30
C ARG A 73 -11.00 22.84 3.86
N ALA A 74 -11.56 22.12 2.88
CA ALA A 74 -11.29 22.37 1.46
C ALA A 74 -12.36 23.21 0.74
N TRP A 75 -13.38 23.72 1.45
CA TRP A 75 -14.35 24.64 0.87
C TRP A 75 -15.03 25.45 1.97
N ASP A 76 -14.72 26.74 2.07
CA ASP A 76 -15.52 27.70 2.83
C ASP A 76 -16.30 28.56 1.82
N PRO A 77 -17.61 28.40 1.69
CA PRO A 77 -18.41 29.18 0.73
C PRO A 77 -18.61 30.64 1.13
N SER A 78 -18.03 31.13 2.24
CA SER A 78 -18.28 32.50 2.73
C SER A 78 -17.48 33.62 2.06
N GLU A 79 -16.57 33.33 1.12
CA GLU A 79 -15.67 34.31 0.49
C GLU A 79 -16.16 34.75 -0.91
N GLY A 80 -17.45 35.06 -1.05
CA GLY A 80 -18.04 35.33 -2.38
C GLY A 80 -19.16 36.37 -2.46
N GLU A 81 -19.39 37.20 -1.44
CA GLU A 81 -20.39 38.27 -1.52
C GLU A 81 -19.74 39.57 -2.05
N PRO A 82 -20.10 40.09 -3.24
CA PRO A 82 -19.59 41.38 -3.70
C PRO A 82 -20.22 42.52 -2.90
N PRO A 83 -19.49 43.64 -2.69
CA PRO A 83 -19.99 44.75 -1.88
C PRO A 83 -21.20 45.41 -2.55
N THR A 84 -22.35 45.40 -1.87
CA THR A 84 -23.52 46.20 -2.23
C THR A 84 -23.20 47.68 -2.12
N ALA A 85 -23.31 48.40 -3.25
CA ALA A 85 -23.17 49.85 -3.32
C ALA A 85 -24.25 50.54 -2.47
N GLY A 86 -23.82 51.47 -1.62
CA GLY A 86 -24.64 52.43 -0.88
C GLY A 86 -24.13 53.84 -1.12
#